data_AF-A0A536P6B4-F1
#
_entry.id   AF-A0A536P6B4-F1
#
_cell.length_a   1.000
_cell.length_b   1.000
_cell.length_c   1.000
_cell.angle_alpha   90.00
_cell.angle_beta   90.00
_cell.angle_gamma   90.00
#
_symmetry.space_group_name_H-M   'P 1'
#
loop_
_entity.id
_entity.type
_entity.pdbx_description
1 polymer ?
#
loop_
_entity_poly.entity_id
_entity_poly.type
_entity_poly.pdbx_seq_one_letter_code
_entity_poly.pdbx_strand_id
1 'polypeptide(L)'
;MAGQLVQSAPFFPGPTTKRPRSRLRRLIVALLIAGGGLALLAIVALVMMFGYAMAKCPPKDFPVYADAQETDFNYAVADGSSDCTVGWESGATPDQVATFYDGGLSSGPWQLVSKDEQSGVWSFQRRDDSSTVGRMRFLPHEKQTRIEMEVMTGQFPAGQ
;
A
#
# COMPACT_ATOMS: atom_id res chain seq x y z
N MET A 1 -58.15 -7.16 81.66
CA MET A 1 -57.59 -8.53 81.69
C MET A 1 -56.98 -8.82 80.33
N ALA A 2 -55.80 -9.45 80.34
CA ALA A 2 -55.03 -10.05 79.23
C ALA A 2 -54.54 -9.12 78.11
N GLY A 3 -53.21 -9.14 77.92
CA GLY A 3 -52.52 -8.48 76.81
C GLY A 3 -52.24 -9.44 75.65
N GLN A 4 -51.65 -8.89 74.59
CA GLN A 4 -50.86 -9.64 73.61
C GLN A 4 -49.91 -8.68 72.89
N LEU A 5 -48.61 -8.95 73.00
CA LEU A 5 -47.53 -8.33 72.24
C LEU A 5 -47.52 -8.90 70.82
N VAL A 6 -47.46 -8.05 69.79
CA VAL A 6 -46.85 -8.42 68.49
C VAL A 6 -46.07 -7.23 67.93
N GLN A 7 -44.79 -7.51 67.71
CA GLN A 7 -43.68 -6.71 67.22
C GLN A 7 -43.75 -6.52 65.69
N SER A 8 -43.50 -5.32 65.15
CA SER A 8 -43.24 -5.14 63.72
C SER A 8 -42.26 -3.99 63.41
N ALA A 9 -41.04 -4.42 63.12
CA ALA A 9 -39.95 -3.90 62.27
C ALA A 9 -39.62 -2.39 62.19
N PRO A 10 -38.34 -2.00 62.37
CA PRO A 10 -37.84 -0.67 62.02
C PRO A 10 -37.67 -0.51 60.49
N PHE A 11 -37.80 0.74 60.08
CA PHE A 11 -37.66 1.29 58.73
C PHE A 11 -36.28 0.97 58.11
N PHE A 12 -36.26 0.25 56.98
CA PHE A 12 -35.07 0.08 56.15
C PHE A 12 -35.17 0.99 54.92
N PRO A 13 -34.31 2.01 54.76
CA PRO A 13 -34.16 2.66 53.46
C PRO A 13 -33.42 1.70 52.52
N GLY A 14 -34.02 1.39 51.38
CA GLY A 14 -33.36 0.57 50.35
C GLY A 14 -32.10 1.24 49.82
N PRO A 15 -31.05 0.49 49.44
CA PRO A 15 -29.87 1.06 48.84
C PRO A 15 -30.21 1.60 47.45
N THR A 16 -30.12 2.92 47.27
CA THR A 16 -30.16 3.55 45.95
C THR A 16 -28.91 3.11 45.18
N THR A 17 -29.05 2.09 44.34
CA THR A 17 -28.02 1.74 43.35
C THR A 17 -28.09 2.75 42.21
N LYS A 18 -27.40 3.90 42.37
CA LYS A 18 -27.04 4.72 41.21
C LYS A 18 -26.06 3.92 40.35
N ARG A 19 -26.62 3.22 39.35
CA ARG A 19 -25.88 2.52 38.29
C ARG A 19 -24.84 3.51 37.71
N PRO A 20 -23.52 3.22 37.75
CA PRO A 20 -22.49 4.19 37.38
C PRO A 20 -22.37 4.31 35.85
N ARG A 21 -23.40 4.86 35.20
CA ARG A 21 -23.44 5.15 33.75
C ARG A 21 -22.36 6.17 33.33
N SER A 22 -21.82 6.94 34.26
CA SER A 22 -20.84 8.00 33.98
C SER A 22 -19.42 7.48 33.75
N ARG A 23 -19.00 6.39 34.41
CA ARG A 23 -17.65 5.83 34.24
C ARG A 23 -17.51 5.13 32.89
N LEU A 24 -18.53 4.39 32.47
CA LEU A 24 -18.56 3.74 31.16
C LEU A 24 -18.57 4.76 30.02
N ARG A 25 -19.36 5.85 30.13
CA ARG A 25 -19.36 6.93 29.14
C ARG A 25 -18.02 7.65 29.06
N ARG A 26 -17.35 7.88 30.19
CA ARG A 26 -15.98 8.44 30.22
C ARG A 26 -14.96 7.49 29.60
N LEU A 27 -15.07 6.19 29.82
CA LEU A 27 -14.21 5.18 29.20
C LEU A 27 -14.41 5.08 27.69
N ILE A 28 -15.67 5.13 27.21
CA ILE A 28 -15.98 5.13 25.77
C ILE A 28 -15.45 6.41 25.12
N VAL A 29 -15.63 7.57 25.75
CA VAL A 29 -15.08 8.84 25.24
C VAL A 29 -13.55 8.83 25.25
N ALA A 30 -12.91 8.30 26.29
CA ALA A 30 -11.46 8.14 26.33
C ALA A 30 -10.95 7.16 25.27
N LEU A 31 -11.66 6.06 25.01
CA LEU A 31 -11.37 5.11 23.92
C LEU A 31 -11.58 5.73 22.53
N LEU A 32 -12.58 6.58 22.34
CA LEU A 32 -12.81 7.30 21.09
C LEU A 32 -11.73 8.36 20.83
N ILE A 33 -11.25 9.05 21.86
CA ILE A 33 -10.16 10.04 21.76
C ILE A 33 -8.81 9.34 21.55
N ALA A 34 -8.52 8.27 22.30
CA ALA A 34 -7.30 7.49 22.14
C ALA A 34 -7.29 6.73 20.80
N GLY A 35 -8.43 6.18 20.37
CA GLY A 35 -8.61 5.53 19.08
C GLY A 35 -8.55 6.50 17.92
N GLY A 36 -9.06 7.72 18.08
CA GLY A 36 -8.92 8.80 17.08
C GLY A 36 -7.46 9.23 16.90
N GLY A 37 -6.69 9.32 17.98
CA GLY A 37 -5.25 9.61 17.91
C GLY A 37 -4.45 8.51 17.21
N LEU A 38 -4.71 7.24 17.54
CA LEU A 38 -4.07 6.09 16.88
C LEU A 38 -4.48 5.96 15.40
N ALA A 39 -5.75 6.17 15.08
CA ALA A 39 -6.24 6.16 13.70
C ALA A 39 -5.63 7.29 12.88
N LEU A 40 -5.52 8.51 13.43
CA LEU A 40 -4.87 9.63 12.77
C LEU A 40 -3.38 9.38 12.55
N LEU A 41 -2.67 8.85 13.55
CA LEU A 41 -1.26 8.47 13.40
C LEU A 41 -1.08 7.36 12.36
N ALA A 42 -1.97 6.37 12.31
CA ALA A 42 -1.95 5.33 11.29
C ALA A 42 -2.20 5.89 9.89
N ILE A 43 -3.17 6.81 9.72
CA ILE A 43 -3.43 7.48 8.45
C ILE A 43 -2.23 8.33 8.02
N VAL A 44 -1.64 9.08 8.94
CA VAL A 44 -0.47 9.92 8.65
C VAL A 44 0.75 9.06 8.30
N ALA A 45 0.98 7.96 9.01
CA ALA A 45 2.04 6.99 8.69
C ALA A 45 1.79 6.31 7.33
N LEU A 46 0.54 5.97 7.02
CA LEU A 46 0.12 5.44 5.71
C LEU A 46 0.45 6.48 4.63
N VAL A 47 -0.08 7.71 4.73
CA VAL A 47 0.16 8.78 3.74
C VAL A 47 1.66 9.07 3.58
N MET A 48 2.45 9.04 4.66
CA MET A 48 3.90 9.19 4.57
C MET A 48 4.55 7.98 3.88
N MET A 49 4.21 6.75 4.22
CA MET A 49 4.74 5.56 3.53
C MET A 49 4.42 5.60 2.03
N PHE A 50 3.17 5.87 1.66
CA PHE A 50 2.79 6.02 0.26
C PHE A 50 3.56 7.19 -0.39
N GLY A 51 3.63 8.37 0.24
CA GLY A 51 4.34 9.52 -0.32
C GLY A 51 5.86 9.32 -0.50
N TYR A 52 6.53 8.63 0.43
CA TYR A 52 7.95 8.32 0.32
C TYR A 52 8.26 7.26 -0.74
N ALA A 53 7.36 6.28 -0.90
CA ALA A 53 7.55 5.19 -1.84
C ALA A 53 7.24 5.63 -3.29
N MET A 54 6.19 6.44 -3.47
CA MET A 54 5.86 7.14 -4.74
C MET A 54 6.97 8.07 -5.23
N ALA A 55 7.83 8.56 -4.33
CA ALA A 55 8.94 9.44 -4.69
C ALA A 55 10.14 8.70 -5.31
N LYS A 56 10.21 7.37 -5.15
CA LYS A 56 11.35 6.54 -5.59
C LYS A 56 10.97 5.42 -6.55
N CYS A 57 9.70 5.08 -6.64
CA CYS A 57 9.19 4.00 -7.46
C CYS A 57 7.95 4.54 -8.20
N PRO A 58 7.89 4.48 -9.54
CA PRO A 58 8.99 4.12 -10.44
C PRO A 58 10.20 5.09 -10.33
N PRO A 59 11.39 4.71 -10.81
CA PRO A 59 12.50 5.65 -10.97
C PRO A 59 12.07 6.86 -11.80
N LYS A 60 12.40 8.07 -11.36
CA LYS A 60 11.90 9.33 -11.98
C LYS A 60 12.28 9.51 -13.45
N ASP A 61 13.34 8.84 -13.88
CA ASP A 61 13.88 8.87 -15.24
C ASP A 61 13.37 7.70 -16.10
N PHE A 62 12.56 6.81 -15.53
CA PHE A 62 11.92 5.73 -16.28
C PHE A 62 10.76 6.28 -17.13
N PRO A 63 10.65 5.91 -18.42
CA PRO A 63 9.56 6.37 -19.26
C PRO A 63 8.22 5.81 -18.76
N VAL A 64 7.22 6.66 -18.56
CA VAL A 64 5.86 6.25 -18.20
C VAL A 64 4.93 6.61 -19.35
N TYR A 65 4.07 5.67 -19.74
CA TYR A 65 3.10 5.90 -20.81
C TYR A 65 2.10 6.98 -20.37
N ALA A 66 1.89 8.01 -21.20
CA ALA A 66 1.23 9.25 -20.78
C ALA A 66 -0.22 9.08 -20.27
N ASP A 67 -0.98 8.14 -20.86
CA ASP A 67 -2.37 7.86 -20.47
C ASP A 67 -2.51 6.74 -19.43
N ALA A 68 -1.38 6.26 -18.90
CA ALA A 68 -1.40 5.17 -17.93
C ALA A 68 -1.68 5.70 -16.52
N GLN A 69 -2.65 5.09 -15.85
CA GLN A 69 -3.00 5.37 -14.46
C GLN A 69 -2.40 4.32 -13.55
N GLU A 70 -1.74 4.73 -12.48
CA GLU A 70 -1.19 3.80 -11.50
C GLU A 70 -2.31 3.12 -10.72
N THR A 71 -2.30 1.80 -10.71
CA THR A 71 -3.30 0.97 -10.01
C THR A 71 -2.73 0.29 -8.79
N ASP A 72 -1.48 -0.15 -8.87
CA ASP A 72 -0.84 -0.94 -7.84
C ASP A 72 0.60 -0.48 -7.64
N PHE A 73 1.04 -0.51 -6.40
CA PHE A 73 2.37 -0.06 -6.01
C PHE A 73 2.89 -0.88 -4.83
N ASN A 74 4.13 -1.34 -4.92
CA ASN A 74 4.85 -1.97 -3.82
C ASN A 74 6.33 -1.59 -3.86
N TYR A 75 6.89 -1.25 -2.69
CA TYR A 75 8.31 -0.96 -2.54
C TYR A 75 8.87 -1.69 -1.33
N ALA A 76 9.87 -2.52 -1.55
CA ALA A 76 10.57 -3.27 -0.53
C ALA A 76 12.06 -2.92 -0.53
N VAL A 77 12.67 -2.88 0.65
CA VAL A 77 14.11 -2.67 0.82
C VAL A 77 14.62 -3.77 1.74
N ALA A 78 15.65 -4.48 1.30
CA ALA A 78 16.29 -5.56 2.06
C ALA A 78 17.79 -5.56 1.80
N ASP A 79 18.61 -5.51 2.84
CA ASP A 79 20.06 -5.77 2.81
C ASP A 79 20.83 -5.11 1.65
N GLY A 80 20.62 -3.80 1.44
CA GLY A 80 21.32 -3.04 0.38
C GLY A 80 20.73 -3.20 -1.02
N SER A 81 19.67 -3.99 -1.17
CA SER A 81 18.84 -4.09 -2.37
C SER A 81 17.49 -3.42 -2.18
N SER A 82 16.87 -2.98 -3.29
CA SER A 82 15.47 -2.55 -3.27
C SER A 82 14.71 -3.15 -4.45
N ASP A 83 13.43 -3.40 -4.23
CA ASP A 83 12.48 -3.91 -5.21
C ASP A 83 11.29 -2.93 -5.28
N CYS A 84 11.02 -2.48 -6.49
CA CYS A 84 9.99 -1.53 -6.86
C CYS A 84 9.06 -2.22 -7.85
N THR A 85 7.84 -2.57 -7.43
CA THR A 85 6.81 -3.11 -8.30
C THR A 85 5.72 -2.06 -8.51
N VAL A 86 5.37 -1.78 -9.76
CA VAL A 86 4.30 -0.84 -10.12
C VAL A 86 3.41 -1.46 -11.19
N GLY A 87 2.11 -1.30 -11.03
CA GLY A 87 1.09 -1.61 -12.01
C GLY A 87 0.46 -0.33 -12.54
N TRP A 88 0.35 -0.22 -13.85
CA TRP A 88 -0.43 0.82 -14.51
C TRP A 88 -1.50 0.23 -15.42
N GLU A 89 -2.60 0.95 -15.59
CA GLU A 89 -3.64 0.65 -16.57
C GLU A 89 -3.74 1.77 -17.60
N SER A 90 -3.74 1.40 -18.88
CA SER A 90 -3.88 2.32 -20.01
C SER A 90 -5.04 1.91 -20.90
N GLY A 91 -5.77 2.87 -21.46
CA GLY A 91 -6.79 2.61 -22.49
C GLY A 91 -6.22 2.26 -23.87
N ALA A 92 -4.90 2.32 -24.05
CA ALA A 92 -4.22 1.98 -25.30
C ALA A 92 -4.11 0.46 -25.49
N THR A 93 -3.84 0.04 -26.73
CA THR A 93 -3.60 -1.38 -27.03
C THR A 93 -2.21 -1.82 -26.56
N PRO A 94 -1.98 -3.12 -26.30
CA PRO A 94 -0.67 -3.62 -25.90
C PRO A 94 0.44 -3.24 -26.89
N ASP A 95 0.14 -3.27 -28.20
CA ASP A 95 1.10 -2.91 -29.25
C ASP A 95 1.51 -1.44 -29.22
N GLN A 96 0.58 -0.53 -28.93
CA GLN A 96 0.88 0.91 -28.80
C GLN A 96 1.77 1.17 -27.60
N VAL A 97 1.48 0.52 -26.49
CA VAL A 97 2.26 0.61 -25.25
C VAL A 97 3.66 0.02 -25.45
N ALA A 98 3.74 -1.19 -26.04
CA ALA A 98 5.01 -1.84 -26.35
C ALA A 98 5.89 -0.98 -27.27
N THR A 99 5.30 -0.37 -28.31
CA THR A 99 6.02 0.55 -29.23
C THR A 99 6.60 1.76 -28.49
N PHE A 100 5.85 2.34 -27.55
CA PHE A 100 6.33 3.45 -26.73
C PHE A 100 7.54 3.03 -25.88
N TYR A 101 7.45 1.90 -25.18
CA TYR A 101 8.54 1.42 -24.32
C TYR A 101 9.76 1.00 -25.13
N ASP A 102 9.58 0.41 -26.31
CA ASP A 102 10.69 0.07 -27.20
C ASP A 102 11.52 1.30 -27.59
N GLY A 103 10.85 2.40 -27.95
CA GLY A 103 11.52 3.67 -28.26
C GLY A 103 12.18 4.31 -27.04
N GLY A 104 11.49 4.32 -25.90
CA GLY A 104 11.99 4.89 -24.64
C GLY A 104 13.21 4.16 -24.09
N LEU A 105 13.21 2.83 -24.16
CA LEU A 105 14.34 1.97 -23.77
C LEU A 105 15.46 1.96 -24.83
N SER A 106 15.24 2.44 -26.04
CA SER A 106 16.29 2.54 -27.06
C SER A 106 17.14 3.80 -26.96
N SER A 107 16.60 4.88 -26.38
CA SER A 107 17.22 6.22 -26.43
C SER A 107 17.39 6.89 -25.06
N GLY A 108 16.79 6.33 -24.00
CA GLY A 108 16.83 6.88 -22.65
C GLY A 108 17.99 6.37 -21.77
N PRO A 109 17.94 6.70 -20.47
CA PRO A 109 18.90 6.22 -19.47
C PRO A 109 18.78 4.72 -19.18
N TRP A 110 17.70 4.12 -19.68
CA TRP A 110 17.43 2.69 -19.62
C TRP A 110 17.70 2.06 -20.99
N GLN A 111 18.08 0.79 -20.97
CA GLN A 111 18.28 0.00 -22.17
C GLN A 111 17.56 -1.34 -22.07
N LEU A 112 16.95 -1.73 -23.18
CA LEU A 112 16.39 -3.07 -23.34
C LEU A 112 17.53 -4.09 -23.40
N VAL A 113 17.41 -5.17 -22.63
CA VAL A 113 18.38 -6.28 -22.58
C VAL A 113 17.83 -7.49 -23.35
N SER A 114 16.56 -7.82 -23.14
CA SER A 114 15.92 -8.94 -23.83
C SER A 114 14.41 -8.76 -23.92
N LYS A 115 13.81 -9.41 -24.91
CA LYS A 115 12.37 -9.62 -25.04
C LYS A 115 12.14 -11.12 -25.15
N ASP A 116 11.51 -11.71 -24.15
CA ASP A 116 11.12 -13.11 -24.20
C ASP A 116 9.73 -13.21 -24.85
N GLU A 117 9.69 -13.76 -26.06
CA GLU A 117 8.44 -13.94 -26.81
C GLU A 117 7.53 -15.01 -26.22
N GLN A 118 8.07 -15.98 -25.46
CA GLN A 118 7.27 -17.04 -24.84
C GLN A 118 6.57 -16.54 -23.58
N SER A 119 7.27 -15.82 -22.72
CA SER A 119 6.70 -15.28 -21.48
C SER A 119 6.08 -13.90 -21.63
N GLY A 120 6.37 -13.18 -22.74
CA GLY A 120 5.98 -11.79 -22.94
C GLY A 120 6.73 -10.80 -22.03
N VAL A 121 7.77 -11.26 -21.34
CA VAL A 121 8.55 -10.43 -20.40
C VAL A 121 9.66 -9.71 -21.13
N TRP A 122 9.74 -8.40 -20.91
CA TRP A 122 10.82 -7.56 -21.39
C TRP A 122 11.77 -7.28 -20.23
N SER A 123 13.05 -7.57 -20.41
CA SER A 123 14.08 -7.26 -19.43
C SER A 123 14.84 -6.02 -19.88
N PHE A 124 15.08 -5.12 -18.94
CA PHE A 124 15.81 -3.88 -19.18
C PHE A 124 16.80 -3.62 -18.03
N GLN A 125 17.76 -2.75 -18.27
CA GLN A 125 18.73 -2.33 -17.26
C GLN A 125 19.06 -0.86 -17.43
N ARG A 126 19.57 -0.23 -16.38
CA ARG A 126 20.08 1.13 -16.48
C ARG A 126 21.40 1.13 -17.26
N ARG A 127 21.61 2.11 -18.15
CA ARG A 127 22.82 2.20 -18.99
C ARG A 127 24.07 2.47 -18.17
N ASP A 128 23.96 3.41 -17.23
CA ASP A 128 25.07 3.88 -16.40
C ASP A 128 25.25 3.07 -15.10
N ASP A 129 24.35 2.10 -14.86
CA ASP A 129 24.36 1.28 -13.64
C ASP A 129 23.78 -0.11 -13.90
N SER A 130 24.67 -1.09 -14.10
CA SER A 130 24.28 -2.48 -14.31
C SER A 130 23.76 -3.19 -13.05
N SER A 131 23.86 -2.55 -11.86
CA SER A 131 23.26 -3.07 -10.62
C SER A 131 21.77 -2.73 -10.50
N THR A 132 21.23 -1.95 -11.45
CA THR A 132 19.82 -1.63 -11.53
C THR A 132 19.21 -2.27 -12.78
N VAL A 133 18.37 -3.28 -12.55
CA VAL A 133 17.70 -4.05 -13.60
C VAL A 133 16.19 -3.98 -13.41
N GLY A 134 15.44 -4.30 -14.44
CA GLY A 134 14.00 -4.40 -14.33
C GLY A 134 13.39 -5.32 -15.36
N ARG A 135 12.15 -5.66 -15.09
CA ARG A 135 11.31 -6.52 -15.91
C ARG A 135 9.98 -5.83 -16.12
N MET A 136 9.39 -6.02 -17.27
CA MET A 136 8.04 -5.57 -17.52
C MET A 136 7.25 -6.51 -18.41
N ARG A 137 5.93 -6.42 -18.30
CA ARG A 137 4.99 -7.16 -19.14
C ARG A 137 3.78 -6.29 -19.47
N PHE A 138 3.18 -6.58 -20.61
CA PHE A 138 1.97 -5.91 -21.10
C PHE A 138 0.87 -6.95 -21.20
N LEU A 139 -0.10 -6.86 -20.29
CA LEU A 139 -1.19 -7.81 -20.19
C LEU A 139 -2.47 -7.18 -20.75
N PRO A 140 -3.17 -7.85 -21.69
CA PRO A 140 -4.50 -7.40 -22.09
C PRO A 140 -5.47 -7.56 -20.90
N HIS A 141 -6.15 -6.49 -20.55
CA HIS A 141 -7.14 -6.45 -19.47
C HIS A 141 -8.44 -5.83 -19.99
N GLU A 142 -9.36 -6.69 -20.44
CA GLU A 142 -10.62 -6.30 -21.09
C GLU A 142 -10.44 -5.34 -22.30
N LYS A 143 -10.59 -4.03 -22.08
CA LYS A 143 -10.44 -2.94 -23.05
C LYS A 143 -9.22 -2.06 -22.78
N GLN A 144 -8.39 -2.46 -21.84
CA GLN A 144 -7.23 -1.74 -21.34
C GLN A 144 -5.99 -2.64 -21.44
N THR A 145 -4.83 -2.02 -21.36
CA THR A 145 -3.55 -2.70 -21.19
C THR A 145 -3.06 -2.47 -19.78
N ARG A 146 -2.85 -3.56 -19.05
CA ARG A 146 -2.17 -3.55 -17.76
C ARG A 146 -0.66 -3.67 -18.00
N ILE A 147 0.07 -2.69 -17.51
CA ILE A 147 1.52 -2.59 -17.58
C ILE A 147 2.03 -2.94 -16.20
N GLU A 148 2.75 -4.05 -16.08
CA GLU A 148 3.40 -4.40 -14.82
C GLU A 148 4.90 -4.22 -14.98
N MET A 149 5.49 -3.47 -14.07
CA MET A 149 6.92 -3.20 -14.05
C MET A 149 7.48 -3.54 -12.68
N GLU A 150 8.64 -4.17 -12.68
CA GLU A 150 9.43 -4.46 -11.51
C GLU A 150 10.84 -3.93 -11.76
N VAL A 151 11.35 -3.09 -10.87
CA VAL A 151 12.72 -2.58 -10.90
C VAL A 151 13.41 -3.00 -9.62
N MET A 152 14.56 -3.63 -9.78
CA MET A 152 15.33 -4.16 -8.68
C MET A 152 16.72 -3.51 -8.70
N THR A 153 17.22 -3.13 -7.53
CA THR A 153 18.56 -2.53 -7.34
C THR A 153 19.41 -3.39 -6.41
N GLY A 154 20.72 -3.47 -6.66
CA GLY A 154 21.67 -4.24 -5.85
C GLY A 154 22.50 -5.23 -6.69
N GLN A 155 23.30 -6.09 -6.05
CA GLN A 155 24.04 -7.14 -6.78
C GLN A 155 23.09 -8.19 -7.34
N PHE A 156 22.68 -8.02 -8.59
CA PHE A 156 22.15 -9.12 -9.39
C PHE A 156 23.31 -9.92 -9.96
N PRO A 157 23.31 -11.25 -9.87
CA PRO A 157 24.31 -12.05 -10.56
C PRO A 157 24.18 -11.77 -12.06
N ALA A 158 25.17 -11.06 -12.60
CA ALA A 158 25.31 -10.87 -14.03
C ALA A 158 25.58 -12.26 -14.65
N GLY A 159 24.60 -12.79 -15.37
CA GLY A 159 24.76 -13.98 -16.19
C GLY A 159 24.61 -15.31 -15.44
N GLN A 160 23.51 -15.98 -15.71
CA GLN A 160 23.53 -17.41 -16.04
C GLN A 160 22.77 -17.60 -17.35
#